data_AF-A0A3M4SPJ6-F1
#
_entry.id   AF-A0A3M4SPJ6-F1
#
_cell.length_a   1.000
_cell.length_b   1.000
_cell.length_c   1.000
_cell.angle_alpha   90.00
_cell.angle_beta   90.00
_cell.angle_gamma   90.00
#
_symmetry.space_group_name_H-M   'P 1'
#
loop_
_entity.id
_entity.type
_entity.pdbx_description
1 polymer ?
#
loop_
_entity_poly.entity_id
_entity_poly.type
_entity_poly.pdbx_seq_one_letter_code
_entity_poly.pdbx_strand_id
1 'polypeptide(L)'
;MKNRDRIRQYDTSLHVHFGSTGERRAVTALSLNDSLQVRLDGKRLLWSSSAQGPNQECLLEEFGSDALAGNAFEAMQHALDRFSRRRVISSRVKGAVKWGLLPAFGLIFALGLNMYAARMTGITSQAAPGITGQVNEQPAFNTGAAQPGFAPPQQPQNLQLGSIPGLPPAADPSIVKQAINAGTKAGKYAVQLSQGGKGTVYVFSDPSCPHCRNFEPELEKLAADYTIQLFPVSVIGGPDSSTAIAQMLCAKPEDRADYWKKIVKGDRLDTPTCPEGEAAVAANDQIFRKLNFLGTPTVLNTSGVQTPLTLPNTARAISQWLDQTKAQ
;
A
#
# COMPACT_ATOMS: atom_id res chain seq x y z
N MET A 1 -11.81 24.93 14.56
CA MET A 1 -11.35 24.63 15.94
C MET A 1 -10.64 23.27 15.93
N LYS A 2 -9.43 23.14 16.48
CA LYS A 2 -8.72 21.85 16.58
C LYS A 2 -9.58 20.88 17.42
N ASN A 3 -9.88 19.70 16.88
CA ASN A 3 -10.45 18.60 17.65
C ASN A 3 -9.57 18.35 18.89
N ARG A 4 -10.16 18.45 20.08
CA ARG A 4 -9.45 18.33 21.37
C ARG A 4 -9.49 16.90 21.91
N ASP A 5 -10.19 16.00 21.23
CA ASP A 5 -10.20 14.59 21.54
C ASP A 5 -8.89 13.94 21.07
N ARG A 6 -8.25 13.19 21.97
CA ARG A 6 -6.94 12.59 21.75
C ARG A 6 -6.91 11.20 22.37
N ILE A 7 -6.67 10.22 21.52
CA ILE A 7 -6.30 8.86 21.91
C ILE A 7 -4.90 8.63 21.35
N ARG A 8 -3.90 8.59 22.23
CA ARG A 8 -2.49 8.43 21.84
C ARG A 8 -1.84 7.32 22.62
N GLN A 9 -1.14 6.46 21.90
CA GLN A 9 -0.34 5.41 22.50
C GLN A 9 1.07 5.94 22.77
N TYR A 10 1.56 5.71 23.99
CA TYR A 10 2.95 5.91 24.38
C TYR A 10 3.50 4.62 24.96
N ASP A 11 4.36 3.95 24.20
CA ASP A 11 4.94 2.66 24.56
C ASP A 11 3.87 1.61 24.94
N THR A 12 3.74 1.31 26.23
CA THR A 12 2.82 0.35 26.83
C THR A 12 1.61 1.01 27.50
N SER A 13 1.37 2.30 27.26
CA SER A 13 0.25 3.07 27.80
C SER A 13 -0.59 3.70 26.69
N LEU A 14 -1.91 3.80 26.93
CA LEU A 14 -2.86 4.49 26.08
C LEU A 14 -3.41 5.69 26.81
N HIS A 15 -3.05 6.89 26.35
CA HIS A 15 -3.54 8.15 26.87
C HIS A 15 -4.81 8.53 26.14
N VAL A 16 -5.90 8.63 26.89
CA VAL A 16 -7.24 8.93 26.41
C VAL A 16 -7.70 10.26 27.02
N HIS A 17 -8.17 11.16 26.16
CA HIS A 17 -8.72 12.44 26.58
C HIS A 17 -9.77 12.91 25.58
N PHE A 18 -11.03 13.03 26.02
CA PHE A 18 -12.14 13.52 25.19
C PHE A 18 -12.45 14.98 25.53
N GLY A 19 -11.54 15.89 25.17
CA GLY A 19 -11.63 17.30 25.57
C GLY A 19 -12.71 18.13 24.88
N SER A 20 -13.30 17.64 23.80
CA SER A 20 -14.41 18.27 23.06
C SER A 20 -15.73 17.52 23.20
N THR A 21 -15.70 16.19 23.24
CA THR A 21 -16.91 15.35 23.25
C THR A 21 -17.26 14.79 24.63
N GLY A 22 -16.28 14.70 25.55
CA GLY A 22 -16.49 14.21 26.91
C GLY A 22 -17.04 15.29 27.84
N GLU A 23 -17.93 14.89 28.75
CA GLU A 23 -18.51 15.75 29.78
C GLU A 23 -17.53 15.98 30.94
N ARG A 24 -16.82 14.93 31.38
CA ARG A 24 -15.83 15.04 32.48
C ARG A 24 -14.51 15.61 32.01
N ARG A 25 -14.19 15.45 30.71
CA ARG A 25 -12.93 15.86 30.07
C ARG A 25 -11.72 15.32 30.82
N ALA A 26 -11.84 14.10 31.30
CA ALA A 26 -10.79 13.45 32.07
C ALA A 26 -9.64 13.03 31.15
N VAL A 27 -8.41 13.08 31.67
CA VAL A 27 -7.24 12.50 31.01
C VAL A 27 -6.89 11.21 31.73
N THR A 28 -7.03 10.08 31.04
CA THR A 28 -6.80 8.76 31.61
C THR A 28 -5.67 8.06 30.87
N ALA A 29 -4.71 7.51 31.61
CA ALA A 29 -3.65 6.66 31.06
C ALA A 29 -3.97 5.20 31.39
N LEU A 30 -4.22 4.40 30.36
CA LEU A 30 -4.56 2.99 30.48
C LEU A 30 -3.32 2.12 30.21
N SER A 31 -3.01 1.19 31.12
CA SER A 31 -1.97 0.18 30.90
C SER A 31 -2.39 -0.78 29.78
N LEU A 32 -1.48 -1.05 28.84
CA LEU A 32 -1.64 -2.04 27.75
C LEU A 32 -0.83 -3.32 28.00
N ASN A 33 -0.16 -3.42 29.15
CA ASN A 33 0.56 -4.63 29.56
C ASN A 33 -0.39 -5.68 30.13
N ASP A 34 -1.50 -5.22 30.70
CA ASP A 34 -2.55 -6.02 31.33
C ASP A 34 -3.72 -6.25 30.37
N SER A 35 -4.67 -7.12 30.72
CA SER A 35 -5.87 -7.31 29.90
C SER A 35 -6.78 -6.10 30.07
N LEU A 36 -6.72 -5.15 29.13
CA LEU A 36 -7.57 -3.98 29.09
C LEU A 36 -8.88 -4.32 28.35
N GLN A 37 -10.00 -4.13 29.03
CA GLN A 37 -11.32 -4.19 28.41
C GLN A 37 -11.93 -2.80 28.41
N VAL A 38 -12.65 -2.48 27.34
CA VAL A 38 -13.41 -1.23 27.20
C VAL A 38 -14.82 -1.63 26.82
N ARG A 39 -15.81 -1.04 27.49
CA ARG A 39 -17.23 -1.34 27.28
C ARG A 39 -18.02 -0.05 27.15
N LEU A 40 -19.01 -0.05 26.29
CA LEU A 40 -19.98 1.03 26.17
C LEU A 40 -21.25 0.63 26.93
N ASP A 41 -21.72 1.52 27.81
CA ASP A 41 -22.96 1.38 28.58
C ASP A 41 -23.80 2.66 28.41
N GLY A 42 -24.63 2.68 27.36
CA GLY A 42 -25.35 3.88 26.92
C GLY A 42 -24.39 5.04 26.62
N LYS A 43 -24.48 6.10 27.42
CA LYS A 43 -23.63 7.30 27.32
C LYS A 43 -22.30 7.20 28.05
N ARG A 44 -22.01 6.07 28.70
CA ARG A 44 -20.83 5.90 29.55
C ARG A 44 -19.85 4.95 28.88
N LEU A 45 -18.61 5.39 28.81
CA LEU A 45 -17.51 4.56 28.37
C LEU A 45 -16.80 4.04 29.62
N LEU A 46 -16.79 2.72 29.77
CA LEU A 46 -16.23 2.03 30.93
C LEU A 46 -14.95 1.30 30.51
N TRP A 47 -14.04 1.10 31.46
CA TRP A 47 -12.84 0.30 31.26
C TRP A 47 -12.55 -0.56 32.48
N SER A 48 -11.88 -1.69 32.26
CA SER A 48 -11.39 -2.56 33.33
C SER A 48 -10.02 -3.13 32.94
N SER A 49 -9.21 -3.46 33.94
CA SER A 49 -7.90 -4.07 33.76
C SER A 49 -7.70 -5.24 34.71
N SER A 50 -7.00 -6.30 34.27
CA SER A 50 -6.64 -7.42 35.16
C SER A 50 -5.83 -6.98 36.38
N ALA A 51 -5.12 -5.85 36.31
CA ALA A 51 -4.34 -5.31 37.43
C ALA A 51 -5.21 -4.75 38.58
N GLN A 52 -6.48 -4.43 38.31
CA GLN A 52 -7.39 -3.81 39.29
C GLN A 52 -8.18 -4.84 40.12
N GLY A 53 -8.02 -6.14 39.84
CA GLY A 53 -8.78 -7.21 40.48
C GLY A 53 -10.05 -7.60 39.71
N PRO A 54 -10.70 -8.71 40.09
CA PRO A 54 -11.86 -9.22 39.37
C PRO A 54 -13.06 -8.26 39.45
N ASN A 55 -13.69 -8.00 38.31
CA ASN A 55 -14.93 -7.22 38.15
C ASN A 55 -14.89 -5.73 38.56
N GLN A 56 -13.73 -5.09 38.61
CA GLN A 56 -13.68 -3.63 38.79
C GLN A 56 -13.81 -2.89 37.45
N GLU A 57 -15.01 -2.36 37.18
CA GLU A 57 -15.24 -1.45 36.05
C GLU A 57 -15.11 0.00 36.52
N CYS A 58 -14.27 0.78 35.84
CA CYS A 58 -14.08 2.20 36.09
C CYS A 58 -14.69 3.03 34.96
N LEU A 59 -15.32 4.15 35.32
CA LEU A 59 -15.82 5.11 34.35
C LEU A 59 -14.64 5.84 33.68
N LEU A 60 -14.49 5.65 32.37
CA LEU A 60 -13.51 6.36 31.55
C LEU A 60 -13.97 7.78 31.26
N GLU A 61 -15.17 7.92 30.70
CA GLU A 61 -15.77 9.19 30.29
C GLU A 61 -17.30 9.05 30.14
N GLU A 62 -18.02 10.16 30.29
CA GLU A 62 -19.46 10.26 30.01
C GLU A 62 -19.69 11.28 28.89
N PHE A 63 -20.69 11.06 28.05
CA PHE A 63 -20.94 11.85 26.85
C PHE A 63 -22.35 12.43 26.84
N GLY A 64 -22.54 13.58 26.19
CA GLY A 64 -23.86 14.22 26.08
C GLY A 64 -24.90 13.38 25.33
N SER A 65 -24.47 12.47 24.43
CA SER A 65 -25.36 11.59 23.66
C SER A 65 -24.75 10.22 23.38
N ASP A 66 -25.62 9.24 23.12
CA ASP A 66 -25.24 7.87 22.75
C ASP A 66 -24.44 7.83 21.44
N ALA A 67 -24.72 8.75 20.50
CA ALA A 67 -23.96 8.88 19.25
C ALA A 67 -22.50 9.33 19.51
N LEU A 68 -22.29 10.27 20.43
CA LEU A 68 -20.94 10.70 20.81
C LEU A 68 -20.19 9.59 21.55
N ALA A 69 -20.89 8.89 22.46
CA ALA A 69 -20.33 7.76 23.18
C ALA A 69 -19.95 6.60 22.24
N GLY A 70 -20.79 6.32 21.23
CA GLY A 70 -20.52 5.34 20.17
C GLY A 70 -19.28 5.70 19.35
N ASN A 71 -19.17 6.94 18.87
CA ASN A 71 -18.00 7.41 18.13
C ASN A 71 -16.71 7.32 18.97
N ALA A 72 -16.79 7.64 20.26
CA ALA A 72 -15.66 7.53 21.18
C ALA A 72 -15.25 6.07 21.41
N PHE A 73 -16.22 5.16 21.51
CA PHE A 73 -15.99 3.72 21.64
C PHE A 73 -15.32 3.15 20.39
N GLU A 74 -15.80 3.48 19.19
CA GLU A 74 -15.17 3.06 17.92
C GLU A 74 -13.74 3.58 17.80
N ALA A 75 -13.48 4.83 18.20
CA ALA A 75 -12.14 5.40 18.21
C ALA A 75 -11.20 4.65 19.18
N MET A 76 -11.71 4.19 20.33
CA MET A 76 -10.97 3.34 21.27
C MET A 76 -10.66 1.96 20.68
N GLN A 77 -11.64 1.31 20.05
CA GLN A 77 -11.44 0.02 19.38
C GLN A 77 -10.34 0.12 18.31
N HIS A 78 -10.40 1.15 17.46
CA HIS A 78 -9.39 1.39 16.44
C HIS A 78 -7.98 1.62 17.03
N ALA A 79 -7.88 2.31 18.16
CA ALA A 79 -6.60 2.54 18.83
C ALA A 79 -6.00 1.23 19.38
N LEU A 80 -6.84 0.38 20.00
CA LEU A 80 -6.42 -0.92 20.54
C LEU A 80 -6.04 -1.92 19.43
N ASP A 81 -6.79 -1.97 18.33
CA ASP A 81 -6.46 -2.80 17.17
C ASP A 81 -5.14 -2.37 16.51
N ARG A 82 -4.90 -1.07 16.42
CA ARG A 82 -3.62 -0.55 15.91
C ARG A 82 -2.46 -0.97 16.81
N PHE A 83 -2.65 -0.96 18.13
CA PHE A 83 -1.66 -1.41 19.09
C PHE A 83 -1.34 -2.90 18.93
N SER A 84 -2.36 -3.76 18.90
CA SER A 84 -2.19 -5.21 18.81
C SER A 84 -1.44 -5.60 17.52
N ARG A 85 -1.82 -5.01 16.38
CA ARG A 85 -1.14 -5.20 15.09
C ARG A 85 0.32 -4.75 15.14
N ARG A 86 0.59 -3.55 15.67
CA ARG A 86 1.97 -3.04 15.81
C ARG A 86 2.83 -3.94 16.69
N ARG A 87 2.29 -4.45 17.81
CA ARG A 87 3.00 -5.35 18.72
C ARG A 87 3.39 -6.64 18.01
N VAL A 88 2.47 -7.27 17.28
CA VAL A 88 2.71 -8.51 16.51
C VAL A 88 3.71 -8.29 15.38
N ILE A 89 3.61 -7.18 14.64
CA ILE A 89 4.56 -6.87 13.57
C ILE A 89 5.95 -6.62 14.15
N SER A 90 6.04 -5.83 15.23
CA SER A 90 7.32 -5.53 15.87
C SER A 90 8.02 -6.78 16.42
N SER A 91 7.26 -7.73 16.98
CA SER A 91 7.82 -8.98 17.50
C SER A 91 8.30 -9.89 16.36
N ARG A 92 7.56 -9.98 15.25
CA ARG A 92 7.98 -10.72 14.05
C ARG A 92 9.22 -10.11 13.40
N VAL A 93 9.28 -8.79 13.26
CA VAL A 93 10.45 -8.08 12.70
C VAL A 93 11.67 -8.26 13.61
N LYS A 94 11.53 -8.04 14.92
CA LYS A 94 12.63 -8.28 15.88
C LYS A 94 13.10 -9.74 15.83
N GLY A 95 12.18 -10.69 15.68
CA GLY A 95 12.50 -12.11 15.48
C GLY A 95 13.29 -12.36 14.20
N ALA A 96 12.84 -11.82 13.06
CA ALA A 96 13.50 -11.97 11.76
C ALA A 96 14.89 -11.31 11.71
N VAL A 97 15.06 -10.16 12.37
CA VAL A 97 16.37 -9.50 12.48
C VAL A 97 17.32 -10.33 13.35
N LYS A 98 16.84 -10.77 14.53
CA LYS A 98 17.64 -11.52 15.49
C LYS A 98 18.06 -12.89 14.96
N TRP A 99 17.17 -13.59 14.26
CA TRP A 99 17.39 -14.98 13.84
C TRP A 99 17.65 -15.16 12.34
N GLY A 100 17.52 -14.11 11.52
CA GLY A 100 17.79 -14.16 10.08
C GLY A 100 18.94 -13.25 9.67
N LEU A 101 18.75 -11.93 9.77
CA LEU A 101 19.70 -10.94 9.24
C LEU A 101 21.05 -10.95 9.96
N LEU A 102 21.07 -10.95 11.29
CA LEU A 102 22.32 -10.97 12.06
C LEU A 102 23.18 -12.21 11.80
N PRO A 103 22.67 -13.45 11.86
CA PRO A 103 23.46 -14.63 11.54
C PRO A 103 23.90 -14.67 10.07
N ALA A 104 23.05 -14.26 9.12
CA ALA A 104 23.42 -14.19 7.70
C ALA A 104 24.56 -13.19 7.46
N PHE A 105 24.51 -12.02 8.10
CA PHE A 105 25.57 -11.02 8.00
C PHE A 105 26.89 -11.51 8.61
N GLY A 106 26.84 -12.19 9.76
CA GLY A 106 28.02 -12.82 10.36
C GLY A 106 28.66 -13.87 9.43
N LEU A 107 27.84 -14.66 8.74
CA LEU A 107 28.32 -15.69 7.81
C LEU A 107 28.94 -15.08 6.55
N ILE A 108 28.30 -14.06 5.96
CA ILE A 108 28.84 -13.30 4.82
C ILE A 108 30.15 -12.61 5.20
N PHE A 109 30.22 -12.00 6.38
CA PHE A 109 31.44 -11.36 6.87
C PHE A 109 32.58 -12.36 7.06
N ALA A 110 32.31 -13.54 7.64
CA ALA A 110 33.29 -14.60 7.79
C ALA A 110 33.78 -15.15 6.44
N LEU A 111 32.88 -15.35 5.47
CA LEU A 111 33.24 -15.74 4.10
C LEU A 111 34.09 -14.67 3.41
N GLY A 112 33.76 -13.39 3.60
CA GLY A 112 34.55 -12.26 3.11
C GLY A 112 35.96 -12.25 3.68
N LEU A 113 36.12 -12.47 4.98
CA LEU A 113 37.44 -12.60 5.63
C LEU A 113 38.23 -13.80 5.11
N ASN A 114 37.58 -14.95 4.92
CA ASN A 114 38.24 -16.14 4.38
C ASN A 114 38.72 -15.94 2.94
N MET A 115 37.87 -15.34 2.08
CA MET A 115 38.21 -15.03 0.69
C MET A 115 39.31 -13.97 0.59
N TYR A 116 39.32 -13.00 1.50
CA TYR A 116 40.39 -12.00 1.61
C TYR A 116 41.72 -12.63 2.04
N ALA A 117 41.71 -13.51 3.04
CA ALA A 117 42.90 -14.25 3.48
C ALA A 117 43.46 -15.15 2.36
N ALA A 118 42.60 -15.88 1.64
CA ALA A 118 43.00 -16.72 0.51
C ALA A 118 43.65 -15.92 -0.64
N ARG A 119 43.23 -14.67 -0.86
CA ARG A 119 43.88 -13.77 -1.83
C ARG A 119 45.23 -13.26 -1.36
N MET A 120 45.43 -13.04 -0.05
CA MET A 120 46.72 -12.59 0.49
C MET A 120 47.76 -13.71 0.57
N THR A 121 47.35 -14.98 0.65
CA THR A 121 48.26 -16.13 0.66
C THR A 121 48.62 -16.67 -0.73
N GLY A 122 48.17 -16.02 -1.81
CA GLY A 122 48.61 -16.33 -3.17
C GLY A 122 48.14 -17.69 -3.72
N ILE A 123 47.10 -18.31 -3.16
CA ILE A 123 46.54 -19.56 -3.69
C ILE A 123 45.67 -19.22 -4.92
N THR A 124 46.32 -19.06 -6.07
CA THR A 124 45.66 -19.15 -7.38
C THR A 124 45.40 -20.62 -7.67
N SER A 125 44.14 -21.02 -7.84
CA SER A 125 43.81 -22.33 -8.40
C SER A 125 44.48 -22.46 -9.77
N GLN A 126 45.51 -23.31 -9.84
CA GLN A 126 46.17 -23.65 -11.10
C GLN A 126 45.22 -24.50 -11.94
N ALA A 127 44.74 -23.95 -13.06
CA ALA A 127 44.29 -24.77 -14.18
C ALA A 127 45.55 -25.32 -14.88
N ALA A 128 45.73 -26.65 -14.85
CA ALA A 128 46.84 -27.31 -15.51
C ALA A 128 46.65 -27.33 -17.04
N PRO A 129 47.71 -27.14 -17.86
CA PRO A 129 47.62 -27.23 -19.31
C PRO A 129 47.95 -28.65 -19.84
N GLY A 130 47.05 -29.16 -20.68
CA GLY A 130 47.30 -29.96 -21.89
C GLY A 130 47.92 -31.37 -21.76
N ILE A 131 47.18 -32.39 -22.20
CA ILE A 131 47.75 -33.57 -22.87
C ILE A 131 46.90 -33.90 -24.12
N THR A 132 47.53 -33.76 -25.28
CA THR A 132 47.13 -34.34 -26.56
C THR A 132 47.35 -35.85 -26.55
N GLY A 133 46.34 -36.62 -26.94
CA GLY A 133 46.48 -38.05 -27.23
C GLY A 133 45.28 -38.55 -28.03
N GLN A 134 45.49 -38.87 -29.30
CA GLN A 134 44.61 -39.73 -30.08
C GLN A 134 44.83 -41.20 -29.64
N VAL A 135 43.79 -42.03 -29.75
CA VAL A 135 43.75 -43.36 -30.42
C VAL A 135 42.69 -44.28 -29.77
N ASN A 136 41.71 -44.63 -30.61
CA ASN A 136 40.87 -45.83 -30.74
C ASN A 136 39.99 -46.47 -29.64
N GLU A 137 38.90 -47.02 -30.21
CA GLU A 137 38.15 -48.23 -29.87
C GLU A 137 36.96 -48.16 -28.89
N GLN A 138 35.77 -48.18 -29.52
CA GLN A 138 34.52 -48.79 -29.05
C GLN A 138 34.74 -50.24 -28.53
N PRO A 139 33.92 -50.75 -27.57
CA PRO A 139 32.53 -51.10 -27.86
C PRO A 139 31.48 -50.79 -26.79
N ALA A 140 30.29 -50.53 -27.34
CA ALA A 140 28.93 -50.77 -26.85
C ALA A 140 28.69 -51.16 -25.38
N PHE A 141 27.90 -50.33 -24.70
CA PHE A 141 26.79 -50.82 -23.87
C PHE A 141 25.51 -50.12 -24.29
N ASN A 142 24.54 -50.95 -24.68
CA ASN A 142 23.22 -50.58 -25.14
C ASN A 142 22.25 -50.94 -24.04
N THR A 143 21.55 -49.96 -23.44
CA THR A 143 20.30 -50.20 -22.73
C THR A 143 19.43 -48.95 -22.82
N GLY A 144 18.31 -49.09 -23.51
CA GLY A 144 17.32 -48.05 -23.66
C GLY A 144 16.62 -47.70 -22.36
N ALA A 145 16.30 -46.42 -22.21
CA ALA A 145 15.19 -45.93 -21.41
C ALA A 145 14.71 -44.63 -22.06
N ALA A 146 13.41 -44.60 -22.40
CA ALA A 146 12.73 -43.51 -23.05
C ALA A 146 12.84 -42.22 -22.23
N GLN A 147 13.21 -41.11 -22.88
CA GLN A 147 13.05 -39.77 -22.31
C GLN A 147 11.58 -39.34 -22.47
N PRO A 148 10.88 -38.93 -21.39
CA PRO A 148 9.63 -38.21 -21.55
C PRO A 148 9.95 -36.81 -22.10
N GLY A 149 9.36 -36.51 -23.26
CA GLY A 149 9.53 -35.22 -23.94
C GLY A 149 9.04 -34.06 -23.06
N PHE A 150 9.86 -33.02 -22.98
CA PHE A 150 9.45 -31.74 -22.43
C PHE A 150 8.42 -31.10 -23.37
N ALA A 151 7.20 -30.91 -22.88
CA ALA A 151 6.20 -30.08 -23.55
C ALA A 151 6.72 -28.62 -23.65
N PRO A 152 6.39 -27.89 -24.74
CA PRO A 152 6.82 -26.51 -24.89
C PRO A 152 6.21 -25.61 -23.79
N PRO A 153 6.90 -24.52 -23.41
CA PRO A 153 6.48 -23.65 -22.31
C PRO A 153 5.11 -23.03 -22.63
N GLN A 154 4.12 -23.36 -21.82
CA GLN A 154 2.84 -22.67 -21.84
C GLN A 154 3.04 -21.20 -21.47
N GLN A 155 2.41 -20.31 -22.23
CA GLN A 155 2.37 -18.87 -21.96
C GLN A 155 1.98 -18.62 -20.50
N PRO A 156 2.55 -17.59 -19.83
CA PRO A 156 2.23 -17.29 -18.45
C PRO A 156 0.72 -17.07 -18.33
N GLN A 157 0.07 -17.93 -17.55
CA GLN A 157 -1.35 -17.81 -17.24
C GLN A 157 -1.58 -16.41 -16.67
N ASN A 158 -2.42 -15.65 -17.37
CA ASN A 158 -2.87 -14.34 -16.94
C ASN A 158 -3.66 -14.58 -15.65
N LEU A 159 -3.02 -14.46 -14.49
CA LEU A 159 -3.64 -14.62 -13.17
C LEU A 159 -4.73 -13.55 -13.03
N GLN A 160 -5.96 -13.93 -13.38
CA GLN A 160 -7.12 -13.09 -13.22
C GLN A 160 -7.43 -12.98 -11.72
N LEU A 161 -7.71 -11.76 -11.27
CA LEU A 161 -7.90 -11.40 -9.86
C LEU A 161 -8.91 -12.28 -9.12
N GLY A 162 -9.88 -12.86 -9.83
CA GLY A 162 -10.90 -13.74 -9.29
C GLY A 162 -10.45 -15.15 -8.91
N SER A 163 -9.20 -15.54 -9.20
CA SER A 163 -8.71 -16.90 -8.96
C SER A 163 -7.94 -17.07 -7.64
N ILE A 164 -7.68 -15.97 -6.90
CA ILE A 164 -6.87 -16.02 -5.67
C ILE A 164 -7.80 -16.13 -4.45
N PRO A 165 -7.73 -17.21 -3.65
CA PRO A 165 -8.56 -17.37 -2.47
C PRO A 165 -8.39 -16.21 -1.47
N GLY A 166 -9.50 -15.60 -1.06
CA GLY A 166 -9.52 -14.52 -0.06
C GLY A 166 -9.41 -13.10 -0.62
N LEU A 167 -9.26 -12.91 -1.93
CA LEU A 167 -9.39 -11.60 -2.57
C LEU A 167 -10.84 -11.35 -3.04
N PRO A 168 -11.36 -10.11 -2.89
CA PRO A 168 -12.65 -9.76 -3.46
C PRO A 168 -12.61 -9.88 -4.99
N PRO A 169 -13.74 -10.25 -5.63
CA PRO A 169 -13.79 -10.28 -7.09
C PRO A 169 -13.52 -8.88 -7.65
N ALA A 170 -12.75 -8.82 -8.73
CA ALA A 170 -12.55 -7.59 -9.49
C ALA A 170 -13.90 -7.04 -9.96
N ALA A 171 -14.05 -5.72 -9.95
CA ALA A 171 -15.22 -5.08 -10.55
C ALA A 171 -15.30 -5.34 -12.05
N ASP A 172 -16.52 -5.42 -12.57
CA ASP A 172 -16.79 -5.53 -14.01
C ASP A 172 -16.19 -4.31 -14.75
N PRO A 173 -15.37 -4.51 -15.80
CA PRO A 173 -14.75 -3.42 -16.56
C PRO A 173 -15.74 -2.40 -17.11
N SER A 174 -16.96 -2.81 -17.47
CA SER A 174 -18.01 -1.91 -17.95
C SER A 174 -18.49 -0.94 -16.85
N ILE A 175 -18.60 -1.41 -15.61
CA ILE A 175 -18.93 -0.59 -14.44
C ILE A 175 -17.79 0.37 -14.14
N VAL A 176 -16.54 -0.12 -14.18
CA VAL A 176 -15.34 0.71 -14.00
C VAL A 176 -15.30 1.82 -15.06
N LYS A 177 -15.53 1.46 -16.34
CA LYS A 177 -15.59 2.40 -17.47
C LYS A 177 -16.65 3.48 -17.26
N GLN A 178 -17.84 3.12 -16.81
CA GLN A 178 -18.90 4.09 -16.53
C GLN A 178 -18.48 5.06 -15.42
N ALA A 179 -17.89 4.55 -14.33
CA ALA A 179 -17.43 5.36 -13.21
C ALA A 179 -16.32 6.34 -13.60
N ILE A 180 -15.28 5.89 -14.31
CA ILE A 180 -14.17 6.75 -14.75
C ILE A 180 -14.64 7.81 -15.77
N ASN A 181 -15.56 7.46 -16.67
CA ASN A 181 -16.11 8.42 -17.64
C ASN A 181 -16.97 9.48 -16.94
N ALA A 182 -17.82 9.08 -16.00
CA ALA A 182 -18.62 10.01 -15.20
C ALA A 182 -17.71 10.92 -14.35
N GLY A 183 -16.68 10.34 -13.73
CA GLY A 183 -15.72 11.06 -12.91
C GLY A 183 -14.94 12.12 -13.70
N THR A 184 -14.47 11.75 -14.89
CA THR A 184 -13.72 12.63 -15.79
C THR A 184 -14.61 13.74 -16.36
N LYS A 185 -15.81 13.40 -16.84
CA LYS A 185 -16.77 14.38 -17.39
C LYS A 185 -17.19 15.44 -16.38
N ALA A 186 -17.26 15.08 -15.10
CA ALA A 186 -17.65 16.01 -14.05
C ALA A 186 -16.57 17.08 -13.75
N GLY A 187 -15.31 16.88 -14.15
CA GLY A 187 -14.22 17.85 -13.98
C GLY A 187 -13.82 18.16 -12.52
N LYS A 188 -14.46 17.52 -11.54
CA LYS A 188 -14.21 17.74 -10.10
C LYS A 188 -13.45 16.60 -9.41
N TYR A 189 -13.40 15.42 -10.02
CA TYR A 189 -12.84 14.21 -9.41
C TYR A 189 -11.47 13.82 -9.97
N ALA A 190 -11.29 14.05 -11.27
CA ALA A 190 -10.06 13.74 -11.99
C ALA A 190 -9.22 14.99 -12.22
N VAL A 191 -7.92 14.79 -12.32
CA VAL A 191 -6.93 15.78 -12.74
C VAL A 191 -6.28 15.29 -14.03
N GLN A 192 -6.38 16.07 -15.09
CA GLN A 192 -5.65 15.79 -16.33
C GLN A 192 -4.19 16.21 -16.15
N LEU A 193 -3.26 15.26 -16.14
CA LEU A 193 -1.82 15.54 -15.98
C LEU A 193 -1.11 15.82 -17.31
N SER A 194 -1.67 15.32 -18.41
CA SER A 194 -1.12 15.48 -19.75
C SER A 194 -2.19 15.31 -20.81
N GLN A 195 -1.87 15.73 -22.03
CA GLN A 195 -2.67 15.50 -23.22
C GLN A 195 -1.78 14.90 -24.31
N GLY A 196 -2.04 13.64 -24.66
CA GLY A 196 -1.27 12.87 -25.63
C GLY A 196 -2.16 12.18 -26.67
N GLY A 197 -1.58 11.96 -27.86
CA GLY A 197 -2.32 11.46 -29.04
C GLY A 197 -2.56 9.95 -29.07
N LYS A 198 -1.88 9.16 -28.23
CA LYS A 198 -2.02 7.69 -28.23
C LYS A 198 -3.25 7.19 -27.45
N GLY A 199 -4.06 8.07 -26.86
CA GLY A 199 -5.26 7.71 -26.10
C GLY A 199 -5.19 8.12 -24.64
N THR A 200 -6.13 7.65 -23.83
CA THR A 200 -6.26 8.03 -22.40
C THR A 200 -5.90 6.87 -21.48
N VAL A 201 -5.15 7.16 -20.43
CA VAL A 201 -4.86 6.24 -19.33
C VAL A 201 -5.43 6.83 -18.05
N TYR A 202 -6.16 6.02 -17.29
CA TYR A 202 -6.72 6.44 -16.02
C TYR A 202 -5.91 5.85 -14.88
N VAL A 203 -5.59 6.66 -13.88
CA VAL A 203 -4.73 6.26 -12.76
C VAL A 203 -5.35 6.68 -11.44
N PHE A 204 -5.57 5.72 -10.53
CA PHE A 204 -5.89 6.01 -9.14
C PHE A 204 -4.59 5.99 -8.33
N SER A 205 -4.25 7.12 -7.70
CA SER A 205 -2.96 7.32 -7.04
C SER A 205 -3.10 8.06 -5.72
N ASP A 206 -2.26 7.72 -4.75
CA ASP A 206 -2.20 8.38 -3.44
C ASP A 206 -0.85 9.10 -3.29
N PRO A 207 -0.81 10.42 -3.04
CA PRO A 207 0.42 11.20 -3.03
C PRO A 207 1.38 10.87 -1.87
N SER A 208 0.90 10.19 -0.83
CA SER A 208 1.75 9.72 0.28
C SER A 208 2.07 8.23 0.19
N CYS A 209 1.59 7.52 -0.82
CA CYS A 209 1.92 6.11 -1.05
C CYS A 209 3.32 5.97 -1.65
N PRO A 210 4.26 5.22 -1.03
CA PRO A 210 5.61 5.03 -1.57
C PRO A 210 5.63 4.42 -2.97
N HIS A 211 4.73 3.47 -3.26
CA HIS A 211 4.64 2.87 -4.59
C HIS A 211 4.16 3.86 -5.65
N CYS A 212 3.26 4.78 -5.29
CA CYS A 212 2.81 5.84 -6.18
C CYS A 212 3.95 6.82 -6.48
N ARG A 213 4.67 7.27 -5.44
CA ARG A 213 5.84 8.15 -5.60
C ARG A 213 6.92 7.54 -6.50
N ASN A 214 7.18 6.24 -6.35
CA ASN A 214 8.12 5.50 -7.20
C ASN A 214 7.61 5.33 -8.65
N PHE A 215 6.30 5.39 -8.87
CA PHE A 215 5.68 5.28 -10.19
C PHE A 215 5.63 6.61 -10.95
N GLU A 216 5.65 7.76 -10.27
CA GLU A 216 5.56 9.07 -10.92
C GLU A 216 6.56 9.30 -12.08
N PRO A 217 7.85 8.89 -12.01
CA PRO A 217 8.76 9.04 -13.15
C PRO A 217 8.33 8.21 -14.38
N GLU A 218 7.70 7.06 -14.15
CA GLU A 218 7.15 6.22 -15.23
C GLU A 218 5.84 6.81 -15.77
N LEU A 219 5.03 7.41 -14.90
CA LEU A 219 3.83 8.14 -15.30
C LEU A 219 4.17 9.37 -16.16
N GLU A 220 5.26 10.08 -15.84
CA GLU A 220 5.77 11.20 -16.64
C GLU A 220 6.24 10.75 -18.03
N LYS A 221 6.90 9.59 -18.14
CA LYS A 221 7.25 9.00 -19.43
C LYS A 221 6.02 8.65 -20.26
N LEU A 222 4.97 8.10 -19.64
CA LEU A 222 3.69 7.82 -20.31
C LEU A 222 2.99 9.11 -20.74
N ALA A 223 3.06 10.15 -19.93
CA ALA A 223 2.44 11.46 -20.19
C ALA A 223 2.95 12.13 -21.47
N ALA A 224 4.13 11.76 -21.98
CA ALA A 224 4.65 12.25 -23.25
C ALA A 224 3.80 11.81 -24.46
N ASP A 225 3.14 10.64 -24.36
CA ASP A 225 2.44 9.99 -25.47
C ASP A 225 0.92 9.89 -25.24
N TYR A 226 0.51 9.77 -23.97
CA TYR A 226 -0.86 9.49 -23.57
C TYR A 226 -1.45 10.66 -22.78
N THR A 227 -2.76 10.81 -22.86
CA THR A 227 -3.54 11.66 -21.97
C THR A 227 -3.69 10.95 -20.63
N ILE A 228 -3.12 11.50 -19.56
CA ILE A 228 -3.24 10.92 -18.21
C ILE A 228 -4.38 11.60 -17.45
N GLN A 229 -5.38 10.83 -17.05
CA GLN A 229 -6.46 11.25 -16.17
C GLN A 229 -6.27 10.61 -14.79
N LEU A 230 -5.86 11.40 -13.82
CA LEU A 230 -5.54 10.96 -12.47
C LEU A 230 -6.72 11.15 -11.53
N PHE A 231 -7.09 10.11 -10.80
CA PHE A 231 -8.01 10.14 -9.67
C PHE A 231 -7.23 10.09 -8.36
N PRO A 232 -7.02 11.24 -7.69
CA PRO A 232 -6.30 11.26 -6.43
C PRO A 232 -7.15 10.62 -5.32
N VAL A 233 -6.54 9.72 -4.54
CA VAL A 233 -7.14 9.00 -3.41
C VAL A 233 -6.27 9.12 -2.16
N SER A 234 -6.87 8.91 -0.98
CA SER A 234 -6.19 8.98 0.33
C SER A 234 -6.15 7.64 1.08
N VAL A 235 -6.36 6.53 0.35
CA VAL A 235 -6.51 5.18 0.92
C VAL A 235 -5.25 4.63 1.61
N ILE A 236 -4.07 5.19 1.36
CA ILE A 236 -2.80 4.82 2.01
C ILE A 236 -2.32 5.92 2.95
N GLY A 237 -2.25 7.17 2.48
CA GLY A 237 -1.74 8.31 3.23
C GLY A 237 -2.71 8.89 4.26
N GLY A 238 -3.99 8.52 4.19
CA GLY A 238 -5.01 8.96 5.13
C GLY A 238 -5.10 10.49 5.20
N PRO A 239 -5.15 11.09 6.41
CA PRO A 239 -5.33 12.53 6.59
C PRO A 239 -4.32 13.43 5.87
N ASP A 240 -3.06 12.99 5.75
CA ASP A 240 -2.02 13.77 5.10
C ASP A 240 -2.30 13.89 3.59
N SER A 241 -2.63 12.76 2.95
CA SER A 241 -3.05 12.75 1.55
C SER A 241 -4.39 13.44 1.34
N SER A 242 -5.39 13.18 2.19
CA SER A 242 -6.73 13.75 2.00
C SER A 242 -6.72 15.28 2.09
N THR A 243 -5.94 15.85 3.02
CA THR A 243 -5.77 17.30 3.15
C THR A 243 -5.11 17.88 1.91
N ALA A 244 -3.98 17.32 1.47
CA ALA A 244 -3.24 17.80 0.30
C ALA A 244 -4.05 17.71 -0.99
N ILE A 245 -4.80 16.61 -1.17
CA ILE A 245 -5.69 16.42 -2.31
C ILE A 245 -6.86 17.41 -2.25
N ALA A 246 -7.48 17.61 -1.08
CA ALA A 246 -8.58 18.55 -0.94
C ALA A 246 -8.15 19.99 -1.26
N GLN A 247 -6.96 20.41 -0.80
CA GLN A 247 -6.35 21.70 -1.17
C GLN A 247 -6.14 21.81 -2.69
N MET A 248 -5.60 20.76 -3.33
CA MET A 248 -5.40 20.72 -4.77
C MET A 248 -6.72 20.79 -5.55
N LEU A 249 -7.71 19.97 -5.19
CA LEU A 249 -9.00 19.92 -5.90
C LEU A 249 -9.83 21.19 -5.69
N CYS A 250 -9.55 21.94 -4.62
CA CYS A 250 -10.11 23.27 -4.42
C CYS A 250 -9.59 24.31 -5.43
N ALA A 251 -8.38 24.10 -5.96
CA ALA A 251 -7.79 24.99 -6.95
C ALA A 251 -8.51 24.92 -8.29
N LYS A 252 -8.26 25.94 -9.14
CA LYS A 252 -8.77 25.95 -10.50
C LYS A 252 -8.24 24.74 -11.27
N PRO A 253 -9.03 24.15 -12.19
CA PRO A 253 -8.64 22.94 -12.92
C PRO A 253 -7.25 23.01 -13.57
N GLU A 254 -6.88 24.16 -14.13
CA GLU A 254 -5.59 24.42 -14.78
C GLU A 254 -4.38 24.32 -13.83
N ASP A 255 -4.55 24.62 -12.54
CA ASP A 255 -3.46 24.61 -11.55
C ASP A 255 -3.23 23.22 -10.94
N ARG A 256 -4.20 22.31 -11.06
CA ARG A 256 -4.23 21.04 -10.33
C ARG A 256 -3.08 20.11 -10.72
N ALA A 257 -2.67 20.10 -11.97
CA ALA A 257 -1.56 19.26 -12.43
C ALA A 257 -0.22 19.66 -11.77
N ASP A 258 0.02 20.96 -11.60
CA ASP A 258 1.22 21.45 -10.94
C ASP A 258 1.18 21.24 -9.43
N TYR A 259 -0.01 21.36 -8.83
CA TYR A 259 -0.21 21.00 -7.42
C TYR A 259 -0.03 19.50 -7.18
N TRP A 260 -0.47 18.63 -8.09
CA TRP A 260 -0.21 17.19 -8.01
C TRP A 260 1.29 16.90 -7.93
N LYS A 261 2.08 17.49 -8.85
CA LYS A 261 3.54 17.34 -8.89
C LYS A 261 4.23 17.75 -7.59
N LYS A 262 3.69 18.75 -6.88
CA LYS A 262 4.20 19.18 -5.56
C LYS A 262 3.86 18.17 -4.47
N ILE A 263 2.57 17.84 -4.33
CA ILE A 263 2.11 17.00 -3.20
C ILE A 263 2.65 15.56 -3.29
N VAL A 264 2.85 15.03 -4.50
CA VAL A 264 3.42 13.67 -4.67
C VAL A 264 4.92 13.63 -4.33
N LYS A 265 5.63 14.75 -4.46
CA LYS A 265 7.02 14.89 -3.97
C LYS A 265 7.09 15.07 -2.44
N GLY A 266 5.94 15.29 -1.79
CA GLY A 266 5.84 15.54 -0.36
C GLY A 266 5.84 17.03 0.02
N ASP A 267 5.78 17.92 -0.95
CA ASP A 267 5.65 19.36 -0.69
C ASP A 267 4.27 19.66 -0.10
N ARG A 268 4.21 20.69 0.76
CA ARG A 268 2.95 21.16 1.33
C ARG A 268 2.36 22.25 0.43
N LEU A 269 1.04 22.26 0.28
CA LEU A 269 0.34 23.37 -0.33
C LEU A 269 -0.06 24.37 0.76
N ASP A 270 0.33 25.62 0.59
CA ASP A 270 -0.05 26.73 1.48
C ASP A 270 -1.38 27.36 1.02
N THR A 271 -2.38 26.52 0.76
CA THR A 271 -3.73 26.93 0.34
C THR A 271 -4.78 26.32 1.26
N PRO A 272 -5.95 26.96 1.47
CA PRO A 272 -7.02 26.35 2.27
C PRO A 272 -7.65 25.15 1.54
N THR A 273 -8.29 24.25 2.30
CA THR A 273 -9.27 23.30 1.74
C THR A 273 -10.60 24.01 1.50
N CYS A 274 -11.47 23.40 0.70
CA CYS A 274 -12.87 23.79 0.59
C CYS A 274 -13.79 22.56 0.58
N PRO A 275 -15.09 22.74 0.87
CA PRO A 275 -16.05 21.64 0.94
C PRO A 275 -16.10 20.78 -0.34
N GLU A 276 -15.93 21.40 -1.51
CA GLU A 276 -15.92 20.72 -2.79
C GLU A 276 -14.72 19.79 -2.93
N GLY A 277 -13.53 20.24 -2.51
CA GLY A 277 -12.31 19.44 -2.53
C GLY A 277 -12.36 18.27 -1.54
N GLU A 278 -12.88 18.53 -0.33
CA GLU A 278 -13.09 17.50 0.69
C GLU A 278 -14.10 16.44 0.25
N ALA A 279 -15.22 16.86 -0.34
CA ALA A 279 -16.21 15.96 -0.91
C ALA A 279 -15.67 15.17 -2.10
N ALA A 280 -14.84 15.78 -2.95
CA ALA A 280 -14.25 15.13 -4.12
C ALA A 280 -13.27 14.02 -3.72
N VAL A 281 -12.37 14.26 -2.75
CA VAL A 281 -11.46 13.21 -2.27
C VAL A 281 -12.22 12.08 -1.57
N ALA A 282 -13.23 12.40 -0.76
CA ALA A 282 -14.07 11.39 -0.11
C ALA A 282 -14.83 10.52 -1.14
N ALA A 283 -15.33 11.12 -2.22
CA ALA A 283 -15.97 10.41 -3.32
C ALA A 283 -14.99 9.52 -4.08
N ASN A 284 -13.78 10.00 -4.36
CA ASN A 284 -12.72 9.21 -4.98
C ASN A 284 -12.35 7.98 -4.13
N ASP A 285 -12.23 8.16 -2.82
CA ASP A 285 -11.97 7.07 -1.89
C ASP A 285 -13.12 6.07 -1.81
N GLN A 286 -14.36 6.56 -1.88
CA GLN A 286 -15.54 5.70 -1.90
C GLN A 286 -15.61 4.86 -3.18
N ILE A 287 -15.39 5.47 -4.35
CA ILE A 287 -15.43 4.73 -5.62
C ILE A 287 -14.27 3.74 -5.71
N PHE A 288 -13.07 4.10 -5.23
CA PHE A 288 -11.92 3.20 -5.13
C PHE A 288 -12.28 1.91 -4.37
N ARG A 289 -12.91 2.04 -3.20
CA ARG A 289 -13.36 0.90 -2.39
C ARG A 289 -14.50 0.12 -3.07
N LYS A 290 -15.48 0.81 -3.66
CA LYS A 290 -16.62 0.17 -4.34
C LYS A 290 -16.21 -0.64 -5.57
N LEU A 291 -15.16 -0.21 -6.28
CA LEU A 291 -14.62 -0.94 -7.43
C LEU A 291 -13.64 -2.05 -7.04
N ASN A 292 -13.47 -2.32 -5.74
CA ASN A 292 -12.58 -3.35 -5.20
C ASN A 292 -11.13 -3.24 -5.71
N PHE A 293 -10.64 -2.02 -5.94
CA PHE A 293 -9.23 -1.83 -6.28
C PHE A 293 -8.35 -2.25 -5.11
N LEU A 294 -7.32 -3.05 -5.40
CA LEU A 294 -6.49 -3.67 -4.36
C LEU A 294 -5.49 -2.72 -3.72
N GLY A 295 -5.11 -1.66 -4.44
CA GLY A 295 -4.08 -0.74 -3.97
C GLY A 295 -3.77 0.36 -4.97
N THR A 296 -2.82 1.20 -4.61
CA THR A 296 -2.33 2.30 -5.45
C THR A 296 -0.85 2.09 -5.79
N PRO A 297 -0.39 2.45 -7.01
CA PRO A 297 -1.20 2.97 -8.11
C PRO A 297 -2.08 1.86 -8.74
N THR A 298 -3.28 2.22 -9.17
CA THR A 298 -4.14 1.38 -10.03
C THR A 298 -4.22 2.03 -11.40
N VAL A 299 -3.82 1.30 -12.45
CA VAL A 299 -3.77 1.79 -13.83
C VAL A 299 -4.84 1.09 -14.67
N LEU A 300 -5.62 1.87 -15.41
CA LEU A 300 -6.77 1.41 -16.19
C LEU A 300 -6.68 1.92 -17.63
N ASN A 301 -7.14 1.11 -18.57
CA ASN A 301 -7.35 1.54 -19.97
C ASN A 301 -8.75 2.17 -20.15
N THR A 302 -9.06 2.62 -21.37
CA THR A 302 -10.35 3.24 -21.72
C THR A 302 -11.55 2.30 -21.65
N SER A 303 -11.31 1.00 -21.60
CA SER A 303 -12.35 -0.02 -21.45
C SER A 303 -12.63 -0.37 -19.98
N GLY A 304 -11.97 0.30 -19.03
CA GLY A 304 -12.12 0.05 -17.60
C GLY A 304 -11.38 -1.19 -17.11
N VAL A 305 -10.51 -1.78 -17.95
CA VAL A 305 -9.69 -2.94 -17.57
C VAL A 305 -8.45 -2.45 -16.83
N GLN A 306 -8.16 -3.10 -15.70
CA GLN A 306 -6.95 -2.85 -14.92
C GLN A 306 -5.75 -3.63 -15.47
N THR A 307 -4.56 -3.04 -15.36
CA THR A 307 -3.31 -3.76 -15.63
C THR A 307 -3.22 -5.06 -14.83
N PRO A 308 -2.74 -6.18 -15.40
CA PRO A 308 -2.49 -7.41 -14.64
C PRO A 308 -1.57 -7.15 -13.45
N LEU A 309 -1.78 -7.83 -12.33
CA LEU A 309 -0.94 -7.66 -11.13
C LEU A 309 0.53 -8.06 -11.34
N THR A 310 0.79 -8.92 -12.32
CA THR A 310 2.13 -9.38 -12.71
C THR A 310 2.84 -8.39 -13.63
N LEU A 311 2.13 -7.39 -14.16
CA LEU A 311 2.70 -6.40 -15.06
C LEU A 311 3.51 -5.37 -14.23
N PRO A 312 4.81 -5.16 -14.55
CA PRO A 312 5.61 -4.18 -13.83
C PRO A 312 5.12 -2.76 -14.15
N ASN A 313 5.03 -1.90 -13.12
CA ASN A 313 4.65 -0.49 -13.23
C ASN A 313 5.75 0.37 -13.90
N THR A 314 6.04 0.07 -15.15
CA THR A 314 6.98 0.79 -16.01
C THR A 314 6.25 1.31 -17.24
N ALA A 315 6.66 2.46 -17.76
CA ALA A 315 6.05 3.09 -18.92
C ALA A 315 6.06 2.15 -20.12
N ARG A 316 7.16 1.42 -20.34
CA ARG A 316 7.29 0.44 -21.42
C ARG A 316 6.25 -0.67 -21.32
N ALA A 317 6.15 -1.32 -20.16
CA ALA A 317 5.23 -2.45 -20.00
C ALA A 317 3.76 -2.01 -20.10
N ILE A 318 3.42 -0.87 -19.49
CA ILE A 318 2.06 -0.30 -19.55
C ILE A 318 1.71 0.10 -20.99
N SER A 319 2.61 0.77 -21.71
CA SER A 319 2.39 1.15 -23.12
C SER A 319 2.16 -0.08 -24.01
N GLN A 320 2.97 -1.13 -23.86
CA GLN A 320 2.78 -2.39 -24.59
C GLN A 320 1.42 -3.04 -24.29
N TRP A 321 1.00 -3.06 -23.03
CA TRP A 321 -0.32 -3.58 -22.64
C TRP A 321 -1.47 -2.72 -23.18
N LEU A 322 -1.34 -1.40 -23.18
CA LEU A 322 -2.33 -0.48 -23.77
C LEU A 322 -2.48 -0.73 -25.28
N ASP A 323 -1.38 -0.97 -25.99
CA ASP A 323 -1.43 -1.21 -27.43
C ASP A 323 -2.06 -2.58 -27.77
N GLN A 324 -1.81 -3.60 -26.95
CA GLN A 324 -2.47 -4.91 -27.08
C GLN A 324 -3.98 -4.84 -26.83
N THR A 325 -4.42 -4.03 -25.86
CA THR A 325 -5.84 -3.94 -25.47
C THR A 325 -6.67 -3.04 -26.36
N LYS A 326 -6.06 -2.17 -27.18
CA LYS A 326 -6.76 -1.41 -28.23
C LYS A 326 -7.10 -2.24 -29.46
N ALA A 327 -6.36 -3.33 -29.69
CA ALA A 327 -6.55 -4.20 -30.86
C ALA A 327 -7.68 -5.23 -30.68
N GLN A 328 -8.36 -5.21 -29.52
CA GLN A 328 -9.45 -6.10 -29.13
C GLN A 328 -10.76 -5.31 -29.04
#